data_AF-A0A2V9VHT9-F1
#
_entry.id   AF-A0A2V9VHT9-F1
#
_cell.length_a   1.000
_cell.length_b   1.000
_cell.length_c   1.000
_cell.angle_alpha   90.00
_cell.angle_beta   90.00
_cell.angle_gamma   90.00
#
_symmetry.space_group_name_H-M   'P 1'
#
loop_
_entity.id
_entity.type
_entity.pdbx_description
1 polymer ?
#
loop_
_entity_poly.entity_id
_entity_poly.type
_entity_poly.pdbx_seq_one_letter_code
_entity_poly.pdbx_strand_id
1 'polypeptide(L)' 'MVFDGDREIGKIEGVQFGAGEAPLLIVRGQAKAPYEIPFAEAYLAEVDPAKKQVRMRLPEGMLEVNAPLSEEEKREMKKD' A
#
# COMPACT_ATOMS: atom_id res chain seq x y z
N MET A 1 0.01 3.66 -11.27
CA MET A 1 1.15 2.74 -11.10
C MET A 1 1.94 3.19 -9.90
N VAL A 2 2.35 2.28 -9.03
CA VAL A 2 3.19 2.58 -7.85
C VAL A 2 4.60 2.10 -8.11
N PHE A 3 5.57 2.93 -7.75
CA PHE A 3 6.99 2.65 -7.82
C PHE A 3 7.64 2.86 -6.46
N ASP A 4 8.64 2.05 -6.14
CA ASP A 4 9.56 2.24 -5.02
C ASP A 4 10.96 2.56 -5.60
N GLY A 5 11.33 3.84 -5.60
CA GLY A 5 12.43 4.32 -6.43
C GLY A 5 12.19 4.00 -7.92
N ASP A 6 13.08 3.22 -8.53
CA ASP A 6 12.96 2.74 -9.92
C ASP A 6 12.23 1.39 -10.05
N ARG A 7 11.88 0.74 -8.93
CA ARG A 7 11.22 -0.56 -8.92
C ARG A 7 9.71 -0.40 -9.11
N GLU A 8 9.16 -0.99 -10.17
CA GLU A 8 7.70 -1.07 -10.33
C GLU A 8 7.09 -2.03 -9.30
N ILE A 9 6.13 -1.53 -8.52
CA ILE A 9 5.41 -2.34 -7.52
C ILE A 9 4.13 -2.90 -8.11
N GLY A 10 3.37 -2.08 -8.83
CA GLY A 10 2.17 -2.51 -9.52
C GLY A 10 1.10 -1.45 -9.69
N LYS A 11 -0.06 -1.85 -10.20
CA LYS A 11 -1.18 -0.96 -10.50
C LYS A 11 -2.05 -0.75 -9.28
N ILE A 12 -2.43 0.50 -9.01
CA ILE A 12 -3.43 0.83 -8.00
C ILE A 12 -4.80 0.32 -8.48
N GLU A 13 -5.41 -0.58 -7.72
CA GLU A 13 -6.75 -1.10 -7.95
C GLU A 13 -7.80 -0.44 -7.07
N GLY A 14 -7.40 0.10 -5.92
CA GLY A 14 -8.30 0.78 -5.00
C GLY A 14 -7.57 1.53 -3.90
N VAL A 15 -8.35 2.21 -3.07
CA VAL A 15 -7.90 2.90 -1.86
C VAL A 15 -8.82 2.47 -0.72
N GLN A 16 -8.23 2.04 0.38
CA GLN A 16 -8.94 1.67 1.60
C GLN A 16 -8.73 2.75 2.67
N PHE A 17 -9.84 3.31 3.14
CA PHE A 17 -9.86 4.31 4.21
C PHE A 17 -10.17 3.63 5.55
N GLY A 18 -9.65 4.19 6.66
CA GLY A 18 -9.99 3.74 8.01
C GLY A 18 -9.13 2.59 8.58
N ALA A 19 -7.96 2.32 8.01
CA ALA A 19 -7.00 1.35 8.56
C ALA A 19 -5.98 1.97 9.56
N GLY A 20 -6.17 3.23 9.95
CA GLY A 20 -5.24 3.98 10.80
C GLY A 20 -5.19 5.46 10.42
N GLU A 21 -4.01 6.07 10.56
CA GLU A 21 -3.78 7.50 10.32
C GLU A 21 -3.66 7.87 8.84
N ALA A 22 -3.37 6.91 7.96
CA ALA A 22 -3.25 7.11 6.51
C ALA A 22 -4.09 6.09 5.72
N PRO A 23 -4.65 6.47 4.56
CA PRO A 23 -5.33 5.53 3.68
C PRO A 23 -4.34 4.54 3.06
N LEU A 24 -4.78 3.31 2.80
CA LEU A 24 -3.97 2.27 2.16
C LEU A 24 -4.29 2.21 0.66
N LEU A 25 -3.25 2.17 -0.18
CA LEU A 25 -3.38 1.84 -1.60
C LEU A 25 -3.41 0.33 -1.75
N ILE A 26 -4.41 -0.18 -2.46
CA ILE A 26 -4.47 -1.58 -2.88
C ILE A 26 -3.77 -1.68 -4.23
N VAL A 27 -2.63 -2.35 -4.28
CA VAL A 27 -1.73 -2.37 -5.44
C VAL A 27 -1.54 -3.80 -5.95
N ARG A 28 -2.00 -4.05 -7.17
CA ARG A 28 -1.79 -5.33 -7.86
C ARG A 28 -0.42 -5.36 -8.53
N GLY A 29 0.49 -6.07 -7.89
CA GLY A 29 1.81 -6.40 -8.45
C GLY A 29 1.88 -7.84 -8.97
N GLN A 30 3.10 -8.38 -8.99
CA GLN A 30 3.37 -9.76 -9.43
C GLN A 30 3.03 -10.83 -8.38
N ALA A 31 2.82 -10.42 -7.12
CA ALA A 31 2.45 -11.33 -6.03
C ALA A 31 1.03 -11.89 -6.21
N LYS A 32 0.75 -13.03 -5.55
CA LYS A 32 -0.59 -13.65 -5.59
C LYS A 32 -1.66 -12.76 -4.95
N ALA A 33 -1.32 -12.07 -3.87
CA ALA A 33 -2.18 -11.09 -3.20
C ALA A 33 -1.80 -9.66 -3.59
N PRO A 34 -2.74 -8.69 -3.59
CA PRO A 34 -2.41 -7.28 -3.73
C PRO A 34 -1.62 -6.78 -2.52
N TYR A 35 -0.74 -5.81 -2.74
CA TYR A 35 -0.06 -5.09 -1.66
C TYR A 35 -0.99 -4.03 -1.06
N GLU A 36 -0.89 -3.84 0.25
CA GLU A 36 -1.56 -2.76 0.97
C GLU A 36 -0.50 -1.74 1.40
N ILE A 37 -0.40 -0.63 0.67
CA ILE A 37 0.69 0.35 0.85
C ILE A 37 0.14 1.62 1.48
N PRO A 38 0.60 2.04 2.67
CA PRO A 38 0.16 3.29 3.29
C PRO A 38 0.49 4.50 2.43
N PHE A 39 -0.54 5.25 2.01
CA PHE A 39 -0.38 6.51 1.31
C PHE A 39 -0.11 7.64 2.32
N ALA A 40 1.11 7.66 2.85
CA ALA A 40 1.56 8.61 3.84
C ALA A 40 2.70 9.49 3.29
N GLU A 41 2.73 10.77 3.69
CA GLU A 41 3.75 11.73 3.26
C GLU A 41 5.17 11.27 3.59
N ALA A 42 5.35 10.53 4.69
CA ALA A 42 6.64 9.97 5.09
C ALA A 42 7.28 9.05 4.04
N TYR A 43 6.46 8.39 3.22
CA TYR A 43 6.92 7.47 2.17
C TYR A 43 6.71 8.04 0.77
N LEU A 44 6.03 9.18 0.61
CA LEU A 44 5.71 9.74 -0.68
C LEU A 44 6.89 10.54 -1.24
N ALA A 45 7.43 10.10 -2.37
CA ALA A 45 8.50 10.83 -3.05
C ALA A 45 7.96 11.77 -4.13
N GLU A 46 7.02 11.30 -4.95
CA GLU A 46 6.45 12.09 -6.04
C GLU A 46 5.07 11.55 -6.45
N VAL A 47 4.18 12.44 -6.86
CA VAL A 47 2.93 12.09 -7.55
C VAL A 47 2.93 12.77 -8.90
N ASP A 48 2.90 11.98 -9.97
CA ASP A 48 2.73 12.45 -11.34
C ASP A 48 1.32 12.07 -11.84
N PRO A 49 0.34 12.99 -11.73
CA PRO A 49 -1.03 12.72 -12.17
C PRO A 49 -1.15 12.64 -13.70
N ALA A 50 -0.27 13.31 -14.45
CA ALA A 50 -0.28 13.26 -15.91
C ALA A 50 0.08 11.85 -16.41
N LYS A 51 1.04 11.19 -15.75
CA LYS A 51 1.44 9.81 -16.05
C LYS A 51 0.68 8.76 -15.23
N LYS A 52 -0.15 9.18 -14.27
CA LYS A 52 -0.83 8.30 -13.29
C LYS A 52 0.16 7.44 -12.50
N GLN A 53 1.25 8.05 -12.06
CA GLN A 53 2.34 7.40 -11.32
C GLN A 53 2.48 7.97 -9.92
N VAL A 54 2.76 7.10 -8.96
CA VAL A 54 3.11 7.45 -7.59
C VAL A 54 4.47 6.83 -7.31
N ARG A 55 5.45 7.65 -6.98
CA ARG A 55 6.77 7.20 -6.52
C ARG A 55 6.82 7.29 -5.01
N MET A 56 7.25 6.20 -4.40
CA MET A 56 7.38 6.04 -2.97
C MET A 56 8.82 5.68 -2.60
N ARG A 57 9.14 5.86 -1.32
CA ARG A 57 10.34 5.36 -0.65
C ARG A 57 9.88 4.49 0.49
N LEU A 58 9.61 3.23 0.16
CA LEU A 58 9.12 2.27 1.14
C LEU A 58 10.31 1.76 1.97
N PRO A 59 10.15 1.57 3.29
CA PRO A 59 11.18 0.93 4.09
C PRO A 59 11.33 -0.54 3.67
N GLU A 60 12.55 -1.06 3.86
CA GLU A 60 12.86 -2.47 3.62
C GLU A 60 11.88 -3.38 4.37
N GLY A 61 11.48 -4.49 3.74
CA GLY A 61 10.51 -5.41 4.32
C GLY A 61 9.04 -5.00 4.17
N MET A 62 8.68 -3.74 3.92
CA MET A 62 7.26 -3.30 3.90
C MET A 62 6.38 -4.09 2.92
N LEU A 63 6.91 -4.48 1.76
CA LEU A 63 6.19 -5.28 0.77
C LEU A 63 6.19 -6.78 1.09
N GLU A 64 7.08 -7.22 1.98
CA GLU A 64 7.20 -8.61 2.43
C GLU A 64 6.27 -8.90 3.62
N VAL A 65 5.97 -7.89 4.45
CA VAL A 65 5.03 -8.00 5.58
C VAL A 65 3.57 -8.03 5.14
N ASN A 66 3.25 -7.65 3.90
CA ASN A 66 1.89 -7.67 3.34
C ASN A 66 1.42 -9.09 2.94
N ALA A 67 1.91 -10.13 3.62
CA ALA A 67 1.14 -11.35 3.79
C ALA A 67 -0.05 -10.97 4.70
N PRO A 68 -1.29 -11.28 4.30
CA PRO A 68 -2.49 -10.63 4.81
C PRO A 68 -2.50 -10.64 6.34
N LEU A 69 -2.86 -9.50 6.93
CA LEU A 69 -3.63 -9.55 8.16
C LEU A 69 -4.92 -10.28 7.77
N SER A 70 -4.87 -11.61 7.88
CA SER A 70 -6.02 -12.49 7.71
C SER A 70 -7.17 -11.90 8.50
N GLU A 71 -8.39 -12.14 8.03
CA GLU A 71 -9.66 -11.65 8.58
C GLU A 71 -9.83 -11.81 10.11
N GLU A 72 -8.92 -12.53 10.76
CA GLU A 72 -8.73 -12.72 12.19
C GLU A 72 -8.36 -11.43 12.95
N GLU A 73 -7.44 -10.58 12.47
CA GLU A 73 -7.04 -9.35 13.20
C GLU A 73 -8.13 -8.26 13.18
N LYS A 74 -8.98 -8.26 12.13
CA LYS A 74 -10.15 -7.36 12.04
C LYS A 74 -11.26 -7.69 13.04
N ARG A 75 -11.25 -8.87 13.68
CA ARG A 75 -12.27 -9.26 14.67
C ARG A 75 -11.91 -8.85 16.10
N GLU A 76 -10.63 -8.73 16.43
CA GLU A 76 -10.21 -8.40 17.81
C GLU A 76 -10.37 -6.91 18.15
N MET A 77 -10.33 -6.00 17.16
CA MET A 77 -10.55 -4.56 17.39
C MET A 77 -12.03 -4.14 17.56
N LYS A 78 -13.00 -5.07 17.45
CA LYS A 78 -14.43 -4.78 17.61
C LYS A 78 -15.02 -5.17 18.96
N LYS A 79 -14.18 -5.48 19.95
CA LYS A 79 -14.66 -5.89 21.27
C LYS A 79 -14.09 -5.02 22.38
N ASP A 80 -14.61 -3.80 22.46
CA ASP A 80 -14.74 -3.04 23.71
C ASP A 80 -16.21 -2.65 23.88
#